data_AF-A0A7U8PV68-F1
#
_entry.id   AF-A0A7U8PV68-F1
#
_cell.length_a   1.000
_cell.length_b   1.000
_cell.length_c   1.000
_cell.angle_alpha   90.00
_cell.angle_beta   90.00
_cell.angle_gamma   90.00
#
_symmetry.space_group_name_H-M   'P 1'
#
loop_
_entity.id
_entity.type
_entity.pdbx_description
1 polymer ?
#
loop_
_entity_poly.entity_id
_entity_poly.type
_entity_poly.pdbx_seq_one_letter_code
_entity_poly.pdbx_strand_id
1 'polypeptide(L)'
;MDRIQQLNYEKDFRIAFLESKGDGFQRLFEKLMLKAHPNDFMACRPWGNVGDRKNDGYLPSARILFQSYAPNELSATEAIKKINEDFEGAKEHWEDYFDEWTFVHNAPDGRLGPHIIEALAKLAQDNPQLKIGHCGYEEMLTKFRQLSLQDLESWFGPSLTMEANVNLGFGDLTAVLTHISITPVPTASEVKNVSRGKIEANLLSQAVADFLKIGMQKSPLVAQFFNSWKNPTYGEQIAQAFKSEYVKLRDGVSQLHPDEIFGRLEAWAGGTTNTTPAHKAAVLAVLAYLFDKCEIFEDAQAMGAA
;
A
#
# COMPACT_ATOMS: atom_id res chain seq x y z
N MET A 1 -18.27 0.42 10.92
CA MET A 1 -17.00 -0.27 10.66
C MET A 1 -16.22 -0.30 11.96
N ASP A 2 -15.72 -1.46 12.39
CA ASP A 2 -14.89 -1.55 13.59
C ASP A 2 -13.46 -1.03 13.34
N ARG A 3 -12.67 -0.83 14.41
CA ARG A 3 -11.31 -0.27 14.30
C ARG A 3 -10.37 -1.17 13.49
N ILE A 4 -10.53 -2.49 13.57
CA ILE A 4 -9.67 -3.44 12.85
C ILE A 4 -10.00 -3.39 11.35
N GLN A 5 -11.28 -3.31 11.00
CA GLN A 5 -11.69 -3.13 9.61
C GLN A 5 -11.12 -1.84 9.02
N GLN A 6 -11.17 -0.73 9.77
CA GLN A 6 -10.56 0.53 9.35
C GLN A 6 -9.07 0.36 9.06
N LEU A 7 -8.32 -0.22 9.99
CA LEU A 7 -6.88 -0.43 9.86
C LEU A 7 -6.54 -1.34 8.67
N ASN A 8 -7.32 -2.40 8.44
CA ASN A 8 -7.16 -3.27 7.28
C ASN A 8 -7.31 -2.48 5.97
N TYR A 9 -8.35 -1.65 5.83
CA TYR A 9 -8.56 -0.88 4.61
C TYR A 9 -7.51 0.21 4.40
N GLU A 10 -7.08 0.91 5.47
CA GLU A 10 -5.99 1.89 5.36
C GLU A 10 -4.67 1.21 4.94
N LYS A 11 -4.39 0.01 5.45
CA LYS A 11 -3.26 -0.83 5.00
C LYS A 11 -3.39 -1.24 3.53
N ASP A 12 -4.55 -1.76 3.12
CA ASP A 12 -4.80 -2.18 1.73
C ASP A 12 -4.65 -1.00 0.76
N PHE A 13 -5.13 0.18 1.16
CA PHE A 13 -4.96 1.41 0.39
C PHE A 13 -3.50 1.86 0.31
N ARG A 14 -2.74 1.76 1.41
CA ARG A 14 -1.30 2.04 1.43
C ARG A 14 -0.53 1.16 0.45
N ILE A 15 -0.82 -0.14 0.44
CA ILE A 15 -0.20 -1.10 -0.50
C ILE A 15 -0.56 -0.72 -1.93
N ALA A 16 -1.84 -0.50 -2.22
CA ALA A 16 -2.30 -0.12 -3.56
C ALA A 16 -1.65 1.18 -4.07
N PHE A 17 -1.45 2.18 -3.20
CA PHE A 17 -0.73 3.41 -3.53
C PHE A 17 0.73 3.14 -3.92
N LEU A 18 1.42 2.28 -3.17
CA LEU A 18 2.82 1.94 -3.42
C LEU A 18 3.02 1.11 -4.68
N GLU A 19 2.11 0.18 -4.96
CA GLU A 19 2.15 -0.67 -6.16
C GLU A 19 1.81 0.10 -7.45
N SER A 20 1.03 1.17 -7.35
CA SER A 20 0.53 1.88 -8.51
C SER A 20 1.56 2.86 -9.09
N LYS A 21 1.75 2.79 -10.40
CA LYS A 21 2.66 3.64 -11.21
C LYS A 21 2.02 3.96 -12.56
N GLY A 22 2.43 5.06 -13.19
CA GLY A 22 1.91 5.53 -14.48
C GLY A 22 0.39 5.56 -14.52
N ASP A 23 -0.19 5.03 -15.61
CA ASP A 23 -1.64 4.88 -15.80
C ASP A 23 -2.34 4.14 -14.66
N GLY A 24 -1.66 3.18 -14.01
CA GLY A 24 -2.21 2.45 -12.87
C GLY A 24 -2.47 3.36 -11.68
N PHE A 25 -1.57 4.33 -11.44
CA PHE A 25 -1.73 5.33 -10.39
C PHE A 25 -2.83 6.34 -10.71
N GLN A 26 -2.92 6.80 -11.96
CA GLN A 26 -4.02 7.64 -12.40
C GLN A 26 -5.37 6.96 -12.14
N ARG A 27 -5.52 5.68 -12.53
CA ARG A 27 -6.74 4.91 -12.27
C ARG A 27 -7.04 4.74 -10.77
N LEU A 28 -6.01 4.58 -9.94
CA LEU A 28 -6.17 4.53 -8.48
C LEU A 28 -6.75 5.85 -7.95
N PHE A 29 -6.19 6.98 -8.38
CA PHE A 29 -6.65 8.32 -8.01
C PHE A 29 -8.07 8.59 -8.50
N GLU A 30 -8.37 8.31 -9.77
CA GLU A 30 -9.71 8.45 -10.35
C GLU A 30 -10.74 7.62 -9.58
N LYS A 31 -10.43 6.35 -9.28
CA LYS A 31 -11.33 5.48 -8.52
C LYS A 31 -11.60 6.00 -7.11
N LEU A 32 -10.58 6.53 -6.43
CA LEU A 32 -10.74 7.18 -5.14
C LEU A 32 -11.67 8.39 -5.24
N MET A 33 -11.38 9.29 -6.18
CA MET A 33 -12.10 10.56 -6.30
C MET A 33 -13.56 10.36 -6.76
N LEU A 34 -13.82 9.42 -7.68
CA LEU A 34 -15.18 9.05 -8.08
C LEU A 34 -16.03 8.55 -6.90
N LYS A 35 -15.42 7.81 -5.97
CA LYS A 35 -16.09 7.32 -4.76
C LYS A 35 -16.26 8.41 -3.70
N ALA A 36 -15.26 9.27 -3.53
CA ALA A 36 -15.29 10.35 -2.54
C ALA A 36 -16.21 11.52 -2.95
N HIS A 37 -16.39 11.72 -4.26
CA HIS A 37 -17.14 12.83 -4.86
C HIS A 37 -18.14 12.35 -5.92
N PRO A 38 -19.14 11.54 -5.55
CA PRO A 38 -20.11 10.99 -6.49
C PRO A 38 -20.92 12.10 -7.17
N ASN A 39 -21.09 12.01 -8.49
CA ASN A 39 -21.76 13.00 -9.35
C ASN A 39 -21.09 14.38 -9.41
N ASP A 40 -19.86 14.51 -8.93
CA ASP A 40 -19.12 15.77 -8.93
C ASP A 40 -17.76 15.59 -9.60
N PHE A 41 -16.94 14.64 -9.15
CA PHE A 41 -15.66 14.38 -9.80
C PHE A 41 -15.84 13.74 -11.19
N MET A 42 -15.17 14.31 -12.18
CA MET A 42 -15.17 13.89 -13.58
C MET A 42 -13.78 13.40 -13.97
N ALA A 43 -13.61 12.09 -14.09
CA ALA A 43 -12.40 11.50 -14.68
C ALA A 43 -12.37 11.79 -16.19
N CYS A 44 -11.23 12.22 -16.71
CA CYS A 44 -11.06 12.54 -18.12
C CYS A 44 -10.37 11.37 -18.83
N ARG A 45 -10.87 11.00 -20.02
CA ARG A 45 -10.28 9.96 -20.85
C ARG A 45 -9.71 10.58 -22.12
N PRO A 46 -8.52 10.16 -22.59
CA PRO A 46 -8.02 10.57 -23.89
C PRO A 46 -9.00 10.26 -25.03
N TRP A 47 -9.29 11.25 -25.88
CA TRP A 47 -10.22 11.10 -27.00
C TRP A 47 -9.51 11.05 -28.36
N GLY A 48 -9.09 9.85 -28.76
CA GLY A 48 -8.39 9.65 -30.04
C GLY A 48 -7.17 10.56 -30.16
N ASN A 49 -7.08 11.29 -31.28
CA ASN A 49 -5.97 12.21 -31.54
C ASN A 49 -6.04 13.53 -30.72
N VAL A 50 -7.14 13.78 -30.00
CA VAL A 50 -7.31 14.98 -29.17
C VAL A 50 -6.58 14.84 -27.82
N GLY A 51 -6.26 13.62 -27.41
CA GLY A 51 -5.69 13.36 -26.09
C GLY A 51 -6.66 13.67 -24.95
N ASP A 52 -6.13 13.83 -23.74
CA ASP A 52 -6.86 14.21 -22.51
C ASP A 52 -6.86 15.73 -22.26
N ARG A 53 -6.14 16.49 -23.10
CA ARG A 53 -5.91 17.94 -22.93
C ARG A 53 -5.35 18.29 -21.55
N LYS A 54 -4.43 17.48 -21.01
CA LYS A 54 -3.77 17.74 -19.71
C LYS A 54 -4.78 17.88 -18.55
N ASN A 55 -5.69 16.91 -18.51
CA ASN A 55 -6.70 16.80 -17.49
C ASN A 55 -6.84 15.32 -17.16
N ASP A 56 -6.44 14.91 -15.96
CA ASP A 56 -6.64 13.54 -15.46
C ASP A 56 -7.85 13.45 -14.53
N GLY A 57 -8.49 14.58 -14.24
CA GLY A 57 -9.63 14.67 -13.36
C GLY A 57 -10.02 16.12 -13.11
N TYR A 58 -11.32 16.36 -13.04
CA TYR A 58 -11.87 17.69 -12.74
C TYR A 58 -12.92 17.58 -11.63
N LEU A 59 -12.85 18.47 -10.64
CA LEU A 59 -13.84 18.62 -9.57
C LEU A 59 -14.54 19.99 -9.73
N PRO A 60 -15.70 20.05 -10.43
CA PRO A 60 -16.38 21.29 -10.78
C PRO A 60 -16.82 22.11 -9.57
N SER A 61 -17.37 21.47 -8.54
CA SER A 61 -17.87 22.19 -7.35
C SER A 61 -16.79 23.02 -6.64
N ALA A 62 -15.55 22.55 -6.69
CA ALA A 62 -14.39 23.20 -6.10
C ALA A 62 -13.50 23.88 -7.16
N ARG A 63 -13.85 23.77 -8.44
CA ARG A 63 -13.09 24.28 -9.59
C ARG A 63 -11.62 23.85 -9.53
N ILE A 64 -11.39 22.55 -9.26
CA ILE A 64 -10.04 21.97 -9.17
C ILE A 64 -9.77 21.07 -10.37
N LEU A 65 -8.67 21.33 -11.08
CA LEU A 65 -8.13 20.45 -12.11
C LEU A 65 -6.97 19.63 -11.55
N PHE A 66 -6.94 18.33 -11.85
CA PHE A 66 -5.91 17.40 -11.38
C PHE A 66 -5.08 16.88 -12.54
N GLN A 67 -3.76 16.82 -12.33
CA GLN A 67 -2.84 16.10 -13.21
C GLN A 67 -2.03 15.10 -12.38
N SER A 68 -2.05 13.84 -12.78
CA SER A 68 -1.34 12.74 -12.15
C SER A 68 0.04 12.53 -12.77
N TYR A 69 1.06 12.53 -11.92
CA TYR A 69 2.42 12.19 -12.30
C TYR A 69 3.02 11.19 -11.31
N ALA A 70 3.16 9.95 -11.77
CA ALA A 70 3.58 8.82 -10.96
C ALA A 70 4.58 7.93 -11.70
N PRO A 71 5.77 8.44 -12.05
CA PRO A 71 6.73 7.67 -12.83
C PRO A 71 7.27 6.48 -12.05
N ASN A 72 7.88 5.53 -12.77
CA ASN A 72 8.60 4.41 -12.17
C ASN A 72 9.93 4.85 -11.54
N GLU A 73 10.59 5.84 -12.15
CA GLU A 73 11.84 6.46 -11.67
C GLU A 73 11.69 7.98 -11.71
N LEU A 74 12.10 8.67 -10.65
CA LEU A 74 11.99 10.12 -10.54
C LEU A 74 13.34 10.76 -10.90
N SER A 75 13.45 11.35 -12.09
CA SER A 75 14.45 12.41 -12.32
C SER A 75 13.81 13.77 -12.05
N ALA A 76 14.53 14.63 -11.31
CA ALA A 76 14.06 15.98 -11.00
C ALA A 76 13.78 16.79 -12.28
N THR A 77 14.64 16.64 -13.28
CA THR A 77 14.52 17.33 -14.57
C THR A 77 13.26 16.94 -15.32
N GLU A 78 12.94 15.64 -15.41
CA GLU A 78 11.72 15.18 -16.09
C GLU A 78 10.46 15.58 -15.33
N ALA A 79 10.49 15.50 -14.00
CA ALA A 79 9.37 15.92 -13.16
C ALA A 79 9.06 17.41 -13.35
N ILE A 80 10.08 18.28 -13.31
CA ILE A 80 9.91 19.73 -13.54
C ILE A 80 9.40 20.01 -14.95
N LYS A 81 9.95 19.33 -15.96
CA LYS A 81 9.50 19.47 -17.34
C LYS A 81 8.01 19.12 -17.45
N LYS A 82 7.60 17.99 -16.87
CA LYS A 82 6.20 17.54 -16.85
C LYS A 82 5.27 18.49 -16.14
N ILE A 83 5.64 18.98 -14.96
CA ILE A 83 4.86 19.98 -14.22
C ILE A 83 4.56 21.20 -15.09
N ASN A 84 5.58 21.76 -15.76
CA ASN A 84 5.39 22.93 -16.61
C ASN A 84 4.57 22.61 -17.88
N GLU A 85 4.87 21.50 -18.57
CA GLU A 85 4.13 21.09 -19.77
C GLU A 85 2.65 20.82 -19.49
N ASP A 86 2.36 20.16 -18.36
CA ASP A 86 1.00 19.80 -18.00
C ASP A 86 0.22 21.03 -17.49
N PHE A 87 0.85 21.90 -16.70
CA PHE A 87 0.22 23.14 -16.25
C PHE A 87 -0.11 24.10 -17.40
N GLU A 88 0.84 24.35 -18.32
CA GLU A 88 0.61 25.25 -19.45
C GLU A 88 -0.45 24.68 -20.41
N GLY A 89 -0.42 23.37 -20.68
CA GLY A 89 -1.47 22.73 -21.49
C GLY A 89 -2.84 22.72 -20.80
N ALA A 90 -2.87 22.59 -19.47
CA ALA A 90 -4.09 22.74 -18.70
C ALA A 90 -4.67 24.14 -18.82
N LYS A 91 -3.84 25.19 -18.71
CA LYS A 91 -4.29 26.58 -18.92
C LYS A 91 -4.82 26.80 -20.34
N GLU A 92 -4.09 26.36 -21.36
CA GLU A 92 -4.49 26.53 -22.76
C GLU A 92 -5.92 26.04 -23.05
N HIS A 93 -6.35 24.96 -22.37
CA HIS A 93 -7.61 24.31 -22.64
C HIS A 93 -8.70 24.53 -21.58
N TRP A 94 -8.32 24.85 -20.34
CA TRP A 94 -9.22 24.78 -19.20
C TRP A 94 -9.18 26.01 -18.26
N GLU A 95 -8.39 27.06 -18.56
CA GLU A 95 -8.18 28.21 -17.64
C GLU A 95 -9.49 28.82 -17.11
N ASP A 96 -10.56 28.90 -17.92
CA ASP A 96 -11.86 29.44 -17.47
C ASP A 96 -12.60 28.55 -16.44
N TYR A 97 -12.23 27.28 -16.33
CA TYR A 97 -12.97 26.26 -15.61
C TYR A 97 -12.39 25.92 -14.24
N PHE A 98 -11.15 26.28 -13.94
CA PHE A 98 -10.52 25.98 -12.65
C PHE A 98 -9.91 27.22 -11.99
N ASP A 99 -9.97 27.24 -10.67
CA ASP A 99 -9.27 28.23 -9.84
C ASP A 99 -8.07 27.58 -9.12
N GLU A 100 -7.99 26.24 -9.13
CA GLU A 100 -6.89 25.47 -8.57
C GLU A 100 -6.41 24.38 -9.55
N TRP A 101 -5.10 24.31 -9.74
CA TRP A 101 -4.44 23.20 -10.43
C TRP A 101 -3.64 22.39 -9.42
N THR A 102 -3.86 21.08 -9.37
CA THR A 102 -3.27 20.19 -8.37
C THR A 102 -2.41 19.11 -9.01
N PHE A 103 -1.14 19.08 -8.61
CA PHE A 103 -0.17 18.06 -8.97
C PHE A 103 -0.33 16.81 -8.10
N VAL A 104 -0.81 15.70 -8.67
CA VAL A 104 -1.02 14.43 -7.95
C VAL A 104 0.21 13.54 -8.13
N HIS A 105 0.78 13.02 -7.04
CA HIS A 105 2.05 12.28 -7.08
C HIS A 105 2.06 11.01 -6.21
N ASN A 106 2.94 10.08 -6.56
CA ASN A 106 3.07 8.76 -5.91
C ASN A 106 4.29 8.65 -4.98
N ALA A 107 4.81 9.77 -4.47
CA ALA A 107 5.98 9.78 -3.59
C ALA A 107 5.72 8.89 -2.36
N PRO A 108 6.52 7.82 -2.13
CA PRO A 108 6.21 6.82 -1.10
C PRO A 108 6.10 7.39 0.32
N ASP A 109 6.90 8.38 0.66
CA ASP A 109 6.92 9.03 1.97
C ASP A 109 6.11 10.34 2.00
N GLY A 110 5.36 10.63 0.93
CA GLY A 110 4.58 11.85 0.77
C GLY A 110 5.41 13.12 0.56
N ARG A 111 6.75 13.05 0.55
CA ARG A 111 7.61 14.22 0.44
C ARG A 111 7.99 14.48 -1.00
N LEU A 112 7.86 15.73 -1.43
CA LEU A 112 8.33 16.19 -2.73
C LEU A 112 9.80 16.60 -2.63
N GLY A 113 10.57 16.32 -3.69
CA GLY A 113 11.94 16.81 -3.79
C GLY A 113 11.98 18.34 -3.84
N PRO A 114 13.05 18.99 -3.35
CA PRO A 114 13.15 20.45 -3.27
C PRO A 114 12.92 21.13 -4.62
N HIS A 115 13.42 20.57 -5.71
CA HIS A 115 13.23 21.13 -7.05
C HIS A 115 11.77 21.09 -7.55
N ILE A 116 10.99 20.09 -7.11
CA ILE A 116 9.55 20.04 -7.41
C ILE A 116 8.83 21.12 -6.59
N ILE A 117 9.19 21.28 -5.31
CA ILE A 117 8.65 22.34 -4.45
C ILE A 117 8.94 23.72 -5.05
N GLU A 118 10.17 23.97 -5.49
CA GLU A 118 10.57 25.21 -6.17
C GLU A 118 9.76 25.44 -7.46
N ALA A 119 9.56 24.39 -8.27
CA ALA A 119 8.77 24.50 -9.49
C ALA A 119 7.30 24.86 -9.22
N LEU A 120 6.65 24.19 -8.26
CA LEU A 120 5.27 24.49 -7.86
C LEU A 120 5.14 25.90 -7.27
N ALA A 121 6.10 26.31 -6.42
CA ALA A 121 6.13 27.66 -5.85
C ALA A 121 6.31 28.74 -6.92
N LYS A 122 7.16 28.48 -7.92
CA LYS A 122 7.34 29.36 -9.07
C LYS A 122 6.06 29.51 -9.90
N LEU A 123 5.37 28.41 -10.19
CA LEU A 123 4.08 28.47 -10.89
C LEU A 123 3.05 29.29 -10.11
N ALA A 124 3.00 29.15 -8.78
CA ALA A 124 2.09 29.93 -7.93
C ALA A 124 2.43 31.43 -7.95
N GLN A 125 3.73 31.78 -7.94
CA GLN A 125 4.18 33.16 -8.04
C GLN A 125 3.85 33.79 -9.40
N ASP A 126 4.05 33.03 -10.48
CA ASP A 126 3.84 33.50 -11.85
C ASP A 126 2.33 33.57 -12.21
N ASN A 127 1.46 32.95 -11.42
CA ASN A 127 0.00 32.87 -11.65
C ASN A 127 -0.80 33.18 -10.37
N PRO A 128 -0.77 34.42 -9.84
CA PRO A 128 -1.33 34.77 -8.52
C PRO A 128 -2.86 34.59 -8.40
N GLN A 129 -3.58 34.49 -9.52
CA GLN A 129 -5.01 34.24 -9.59
C GLN A 129 -5.38 32.75 -9.51
N LEU A 130 -4.41 31.84 -9.68
CA LEU A 130 -4.59 30.41 -9.62
C LEU A 130 -3.92 29.85 -8.37
N LYS A 131 -4.61 28.95 -7.66
CA LYS A 131 -3.99 28.16 -6.60
C LYS A 131 -3.23 26.99 -7.22
N ILE A 132 -1.98 26.80 -6.81
CA ILE A 132 -1.16 25.64 -7.19
C ILE A 132 -1.07 24.70 -5.98
N GLY A 133 -1.68 23.52 -6.11
CA GLY A 133 -1.75 22.51 -5.07
C GLY A 133 -0.91 21.27 -5.39
N HIS A 134 -0.76 20.39 -4.41
CA HIS A 134 -0.29 19.03 -4.60
C HIS A 134 -1.19 18.04 -3.87
N CYS A 135 -1.17 16.78 -4.30
CA CYS A 135 -1.93 15.70 -3.70
C CYS A 135 -1.09 14.42 -3.71
N GLY A 136 -0.64 14.01 -2.53
CA GLY A 136 0.11 12.78 -2.31
C GLY A 136 -0.70 11.77 -1.48
N TYR A 137 0.01 10.87 -0.83
CA TYR A 137 -0.60 9.82 -0.02
C TYR A 137 -1.53 10.36 1.08
N GLU A 138 -1.14 11.43 1.78
CA GLU A 138 -1.90 11.95 2.94
C GLU A 138 -3.22 12.61 2.52
N GLU A 139 -3.21 13.39 1.43
CA GLU A 139 -4.41 14.00 0.87
C GLU A 139 -5.36 12.91 0.35
N MET A 140 -4.82 11.91 -0.35
CA MET A 140 -5.58 10.77 -0.83
C MET A 140 -6.15 9.93 0.34
N LEU A 141 -5.37 9.68 1.38
CA LEU A 141 -5.82 8.95 2.57
C LEU A 141 -6.95 9.69 3.30
N THR A 142 -6.90 11.03 3.32
CA THR A 142 -7.97 11.86 3.89
C THR A 142 -9.28 11.67 3.12
N LYS A 143 -9.24 11.63 1.78
CA LYS A 143 -10.42 11.28 0.96
C LYS A 143 -10.85 9.84 1.18
N PHE A 144 -9.91 8.91 1.27
CA PHE A 144 -10.18 7.49 1.46
C PHE A 144 -10.94 7.23 2.77
N ARG A 145 -10.58 7.92 3.84
CA ARG A 145 -11.26 7.85 5.15
C ARG A 145 -12.70 8.34 5.14
N GLN A 146 -13.13 9.05 4.10
CA GLN A 146 -14.52 9.51 3.92
C GLN A 146 -15.41 8.46 3.26
N LEU A 147 -14.83 7.39 2.70
CA LEU A 147 -15.59 6.36 2.00
C LEU A 147 -16.47 5.54 2.95
N SER A 148 -17.64 5.15 2.46
CA SER A 148 -18.54 4.26 3.18
C SER A 148 -17.98 2.84 3.26
N LEU A 149 -18.44 2.03 4.22
CA LEU A 149 -18.06 0.61 4.28
C LEU A 149 -18.43 -0.13 2.98
N GLN A 150 -19.58 0.18 2.39
CA GLN A 150 -20.02 -0.40 1.12
C GLN A 150 -19.03 -0.08 -0.01
N ASP A 151 -18.52 1.15 -0.06
CA ASP A 151 -17.52 1.56 -1.04
C ASP A 151 -16.20 0.84 -0.85
N LEU A 152 -15.74 0.72 0.40
CA LEU A 152 -14.53 0.01 0.77
C LEU A 152 -14.63 -1.48 0.41
N GLU A 153 -15.75 -2.13 0.75
CA GLU A 153 -16.02 -3.53 0.42
C GLU A 153 -16.13 -3.76 -1.10
N SER A 154 -16.77 -2.85 -1.83
CA SER A 154 -16.85 -2.93 -3.30
C SER A 154 -15.47 -2.79 -3.97
N TRP A 155 -14.52 -2.15 -3.30
CA TRP A 155 -13.18 -1.93 -3.83
C TRP A 155 -12.22 -3.05 -3.43
N PHE A 156 -12.04 -3.28 -2.13
CA PHE A 156 -11.02 -4.15 -1.56
C PHE A 156 -11.57 -5.50 -1.09
N GLY A 157 -12.88 -5.73 -1.27
CA GLY A 157 -13.56 -6.91 -0.76
C GLY A 157 -13.82 -6.84 0.75
N PRO A 158 -14.31 -7.94 1.33
CA PRO A 158 -14.54 -8.02 2.77
C PRO A 158 -13.24 -7.84 3.55
N SER A 159 -13.32 -7.15 4.68
CA SER A 159 -12.19 -6.85 5.56
C SER A 159 -12.05 -7.89 6.67
N LEU A 160 -10.86 -7.97 7.26
CA LEU A 160 -10.66 -8.62 8.55
C LEU A 160 -11.51 -7.90 9.61
N THR A 161 -12.27 -8.65 10.41
CA THR A 161 -13.13 -8.09 11.46
C THR A 161 -12.62 -8.45 12.84
N MET A 162 -13.03 -7.68 13.86
CA MET A 162 -12.75 -8.03 15.26
C MET A 162 -13.26 -9.43 15.62
N GLU A 163 -14.47 -9.77 15.18
CA GLU A 163 -15.07 -11.09 15.43
C GLU A 163 -14.23 -12.22 14.83
N ALA A 164 -13.82 -12.08 13.57
CA ALA A 164 -12.98 -13.07 12.89
C ALA A 164 -11.61 -13.20 13.57
N ASN A 165 -11.02 -12.08 14.01
CA ASN A 165 -9.78 -12.11 14.77
C ASN A 165 -9.98 -12.87 16.09
N VAL A 166 -11.00 -12.52 16.89
CA VAL A 166 -11.26 -13.17 18.19
C VAL A 166 -11.50 -14.67 18.04
N ASN A 167 -12.35 -15.06 17.09
CA ASN A 167 -12.80 -16.44 16.89
C ASN A 167 -11.84 -17.32 16.08
N LEU A 168 -10.69 -16.78 15.65
CA LEU A 168 -9.69 -17.51 14.87
C LEU A 168 -9.27 -18.82 15.56
N GLY A 169 -9.37 -19.94 14.84
CA GLY A 169 -9.03 -21.27 15.34
C GLY A 169 -8.09 -22.07 14.42
N PHE A 170 -7.80 -23.31 14.81
CA PHE A 170 -6.88 -24.19 14.07
C PHE A 170 -7.40 -24.57 12.67
N GLY A 171 -8.72 -24.64 12.49
CA GLY A 171 -9.32 -24.91 11.18
C GLY A 171 -8.96 -23.81 10.16
N ASP A 172 -9.02 -22.55 10.58
CA ASP A 172 -8.68 -21.40 9.74
C ASP A 172 -7.18 -21.38 9.41
N LEU A 173 -6.31 -21.64 10.40
CA LEU A 173 -4.87 -21.78 10.18
C LEU A 173 -4.55 -22.92 9.20
N THR A 174 -5.27 -24.04 9.29
CA THR A 174 -5.09 -25.18 8.38
C THR A 174 -5.43 -24.78 6.93
N ALA A 175 -6.52 -24.04 6.72
CA ALA A 175 -6.94 -23.59 5.39
C ALA A 175 -5.89 -22.68 4.72
N VAL A 176 -5.16 -21.88 5.51
CA VAL A 176 -4.06 -21.05 5.02
C VAL A 176 -2.79 -21.88 4.82
N LEU A 177 -2.36 -22.65 5.81
CA LEU A 177 -1.01 -23.24 5.79
C LEU A 177 -0.88 -24.41 4.79
N THR A 178 -1.98 -25.11 4.49
CA THR A 178 -1.94 -26.31 3.63
C THR A 178 -1.80 -26.02 2.14
N HIS A 179 -2.08 -24.79 1.68
CA HIS A 179 -1.89 -24.42 0.28
C HIS A 179 -0.50 -23.84 -0.01
N ILE A 180 0.29 -23.55 1.02
CA ILE A 180 1.66 -23.05 0.87
C ILE A 180 2.57 -24.21 0.47
N SER A 181 3.18 -24.11 -0.71
CA SER A 181 4.18 -25.07 -1.18
C SER A 181 5.42 -25.02 -0.29
N ILE A 182 5.69 -26.12 0.41
CA ILE A 182 6.83 -26.27 1.31
C ILE A 182 7.99 -27.00 0.63
N THR A 183 9.22 -26.62 1.00
CA THR A 183 10.47 -27.25 0.54
C THR A 183 11.17 -27.88 1.75
N PRO A 184 11.94 -28.98 1.60
CA PRO A 184 12.72 -29.53 2.70
C PRO A 184 13.66 -28.49 3.31
N VAL A 185 13.75 -28.44 4.64
CA VAL A 185 14.64 -27.54 5.38
C VAL A 185 16.09 -28.02 5.18
N PRO A 186 17.03 -27.18 4.70
CA PRO A 186 18.45 -27.50 4.74
C PRO A 186 18.91 -27.66 6.19
N THR A 187 19.70 -28.69 6.49
CA THR A 187 20.16 -29.02 7.85
C THR A 187 21.16 -27.99 8.39
N ALA A 188 20.69 -26.83 8.83
CA ALA A 188 21.27 -25.95 9.84
C ALA A 188 20.55 -24.59 9.80
N SER A 189 19.63 -24.35 10.74
CA SER A 189 19.19 -23.00 11.07
C SER A 189 19.82 -22.63 12.41
N GLU A 190 20.73 -21.66 12.40
CA GLU A 190 21.23 -21.06 13.64
C GLU A 190 20.08 -20.38 14.36
N VAL A 191 19.92 -20.69 15.65
CA VAL A 191 18.96 -20.01 16.53
C VAL A 191 19.42 -18.57 16.70
N LYS A 192 18.78 -17.62 16.00
CA LYS A 192 19.05 -16.19 16.18
C LYS A 192 18.31 -15.67 17.41
N ASN A 193 18.98 -14.81 18.19
CA ASN A 193 18.34 -14.06 19.26
C ASN A 193 17.34 -13.06 18.67
N VAL A 194 16.15 -12.98 19.25
CA VAL A 194 15.08 -12.07 18.79
C VAL A 194 15.34 -10.67 19.33
N SER A 195 15.56 -9.67 18.47
CA SER A 195 15.70 -8.28 18.90
C SER A 195 14.35 -7.54 18.92
N ARG A 196 14.18 -6.66 19.92
CA ARG A 196 13.07 -5.69 19.95
C ARG A 196 13.38 -4.55 18.96
N GLY A 197 12.38 -4.04 18.23
CA GLY A 197 12.52 -2.85 17.36
C GLY A 197 12.46 -3.09 15.83
N LYS A 198 11.92 -4.23 15.36
CA LYS A 198 11.88 -4.58 13.93
C LYS A 198 11.02 -3.66 13.05
N ILE A 199 9.92 -3.12 13.60
CA ILE A 199 8.99 -2.30 12.83
C ILE A 199 9.70 -1.03 12.36
N GLU A 200 10.37 -0.33 13.28
CA GLU A 200 11.13 0.88 12.99
C GLU A 200 12.36 0.56 12.13
N ALA A 201 13.04 -0.57 12.39
CA ALA A 201 14.21 -0.99 11.64
C ALA A 201 13.92 -1.31 10.16
N ASN A 202 12.71 -1.77 9.84
CA ASN A 202 12.31 -2.09 8.46
C ASN A 202 11.54 -0.96 7.77
N LEU A 203 11.47 0.25 8.37
CA LEU A 203 10.77 1.41 7.80
C LEU A 203 9.31 1.11 7.39
N LEU A 204 8.65 0.21 8.14
CA LEU A 204 7.23 -0.10 7.92
C LEU A 204 6.38 1.08 8.35
N SER A 205 5.35 1.42 7.55
CA SER A 205 4.44 2.50 7.93
C SER A 205 3.61 2.14 9.16
N GLN A 206 3.06 3.16 9.82
CA GLN A 206 2.18 2.98 10.97
C GLN A 206 0.97 2.08 10.64
N ALA A 207 0.45 2.16 9.41
CA ALA A 207 -0.68 1.34 8.96
C ALA A 207 -0.34 -0.17 8.99
N VAL A 208 0.82 -0.55 8.45
CA VAL A 208 1.27 -1.96 8.48
C VAL A 208 1.68 -2.37 9.89
N ALA A 209 2.35 -1.48 10.64
CA ALA A 209 2.76 -1.72 12.02
C ALA A 209 1.58 -2.05 12.95
N ASP A 210 0.50 -1.27 12.87
CA ASP A 210 -0.71 -1.49 13.67
C ASP A 210 -1.38 -2.82 13.30
N PHE A 211 -1.37 -3.18 12.01
CA PHE A 211 -1.92 -4.44 11.55
C PHE A 211 -1.09 -5.65 12.00
N LEU A 212 0.23 -5.58 11.93
CA LEU A 212 1.14 -6.60 12.48
C LEU A 212 0.90 -6.82 13.97
N LYS A 213 0.74 -5.75 14.76
CA LYS A 213 0.44 -5.85 16.20
C LYS A 213 -0.87 -6.59 16.48
N ILE A 214 -1.90 -6.44 15.63
CA ILE A 214 -3.14 -7.22 15.72
C ILE A 214 -2.85 -8.71 15.50
N GLY A 215 -2.10 -9.05 14.46
CA GLY A 215 -1.72 -10.44 14.17
C GLY A 215 -0.88 -11.08 15.27
N MET A 216 0.04 -10.33 15.87
CA MET A 216 0.92 -10.81 16.96
C MET A 216 0.14 -11.26 18.20
N GLN A 217 -1.07 -10.75 18.42
CA GLN A 217 -1.95 -11.24 19.50
C GLN A 217 -2.30 -12.73 19.34
N LYS A 218 -2.14 -13.28 18.14
CA LYS A 218 -2.39 -14.68 17.80
C LYS A 218 -1.13 -15.55 17.74
N SER A 219 0.04 -15.00 18.04
CA SER A 219 1.29 -15.76 18.11
C SER A 219 1.21 -17.01 19.01
N PRO A 220 0.57 -16.99 20.20
CA PRO A 220 0.41 -18.19 21.01
C PRO A 220 -0.42 -19.29 20.33
N LEU A 221 -1.48 -18.91 19.61
CA LEU A 221 -2.33 -19.83 18.86
C LEU A 221 -1.55 -20.51 17.73
N VAL A 222 -0.79 -19.71 16.96
CA VAL A 222 0.04 -20.21 15.86
C VAL A 222 1.15 -21.14 16.37
N ALA A 223 1.80 -20.79 17.49
CA ALA A 223 2.78 -21.65 18.14
C ALA A 223 2.17 -22.99 18.59
N GLN A 224 0.99 -22.94 19.22
CA GLN A 224 0.27 -24.14 19.67
C GLN A 224 -0.12 -25.02 18.47
N PHE A 225 -0.55 -24.41 17.36
CA PHE A 225 -0.86 -25.11 16.13
C PHE A 225 0.35 -25.90 15.63
N PHE A 226 1.51 -25.25 15.46
CA PHE A 226 2.72 -25.95 14.99
C PHE A 226 3.19 -27.04 15.95
N ASN A 227 3.13 -26.80 17.26
CA ASN A 227 3.53 -27.79 18.28
C ASN A 227 2.61 -29.02 18.32
N SER A 228 1.36 -28.88 17.88
CA SER A 228 0.38 -29.97 17.83
C SER A 228 0.29 -30.65 16.46
N TRP A 229 1.02 -30.15 15.47
CA TRP A 229 1.00 -30.69 14.11
C TRP A 229 1.75 -32.02 14.02
N LYS A 230 1.25 -32.95 13.20
CA LYS A 230 1.81 -34.32 13.09
C LYS A 230 3.26 -34.34 12.63
N ASN A 231 3.64 -33.40 11.75
CA ASN A 231 5.01 -33.25 11.29
C ASN A 231 5.74 -32.21 12.17
N PRO A 232 6.73 -32.60 12.99
CA PRO A 232 7.43 -31.69 13.90
C PRO A 232 8.17 -30.55 13.20
N THR A 233 8.60 -30.76 11.95
CA THR A 233 9.37 -29.76 11.17
C THR A 233 8.48 -28.87 10.31
N TYR A 234 7.16 -29.03 10.39
CA TYR A 234 6.23 -28.28 9.53
C TYR A 234 6.31 -26.76 9.75
N GLY A 235 6.46 -26.33 11.02
CA GLY A 235 6.65 -24.91 11.33
C GLY A 235 7.91 -24.33 10.68
N GLU A 236 9.02 -25.08 10.71
CA GLU A 236 10.29 -24.68 10.08
C GLU A 236 10.18 -24.65 8.55
N GLN A 237 9.47 -25.62 7.96
CA GLN A 237 9.21 -25.67 6.52
C GLN A 237 8.39 -24.46 6.04
N ILE A 238 7.36 -24.07 6.80
CA ILE A 238 6.57 -22.87 6.52
C ILE A 238 7.42 -21.61 6.69
N ALA A 239 8.17 -21.49 7.79
CA ALA A 239 9.07 -20.36 8.00
C ALA A 239 10.07 -20.20 6.84
N GLN A 240 10.67 -21.30 6.39
CA GLN A 240 11.59 -21.31 5.25
C GLN A 240 10.90 -20.87 3.94
N ALA A 241 9.66 -21.29 3.69
CA ALA A 241 8.89 -20.86 2.52
C ALA A 241 8.64 -19.35 2.52
N PHE A 242 8.18 -18.79 3.65
CA PHE A 242 8.00 -17.34 3.82
C PHE A 242 9.31 -16.56 3.66
N LYS A 243 10.39 -17.06 4.27
CA LYS A 243 11.72 -16.45 4.16
C LYS A 243 12.22 -16.44 2.73
N SER A 244 12.05 -17.54 2.00
CA SER A 244 12.43 -17.61 0.58
C SER A 244 11.63 -16.64 -0.28
N GLU A 245 10.31 -16.52 -0.07
CA GLU A 245 9.50 -15.54 -0.81
C GLU A 245 9.86 -14.10 -0.41
N TYR A 246 10.12 -13.82 0.87
CA TYR A 246 10.58 -12.53 1.34
C TYR A 246 11.90 -12.11 0.68
N VAL A 247 12.91 -12.98 0.69
CA VAL A 247 14.23 -12.72 0.07
C VAL A 247 14.07 -12.47 -1.43
N LYS A 248 13.24 -13.26 -2.11
CA LYS A 248 12.95 -13.06 -3.54
C LYS A 248 12.31 -11.70 -3.83
N LEU A 249 11.40 -11.24 -2.97
CA LEU A 249 10.76 -9.93 -3.10
C LEU A 249 11.71 -8.77 -2.78
N ARG A 250 12.54 -8.93 -1.73
CA ARG A 250 13.51 -7.93 -1.27
C ARG A 250 14.66 -7.74 -2.26
N ASP A 251 15.23 -8.85 -2.75
CA ASP A 251 16.41 -8.87 -3.63
C ASP A 251 16.03 -8.88 -5.13
N GLY A 252 14.76 -8.60 -5.44
CA GLY A 252 14.27 -8.47 -6.81
C GLY A 252 14.93 -7.32 -7.57
N VAL A 253 14.74 -7.30 -8.89
CA VAL A 253 15.33 -6.29 -9.79
C VAL A 253 14.90 -4.86 -9.42
N SER A 254 13.67 -4.69 -8.94
CA SER A 254 13.15 -3.42 -8.45
C SER A 254 13.11 -3.43 -6.93
N GLN A 255 13.74 -2.44 -6.31
CA GLN A 255 13.69 -2.28 -4.86
C GLN A 255 12.27 -1.91 -4.43
N LEU A 256 11.60 -2.84 -3.77
CA LEU A 256 10.23 -2.64 -3.28
C LEU A 256 10.22 -1.94 -1.92
N HIS A 257 9.17 -1.14 -1.69
CA HIS A 257 8.93 -0.58 -0.37
C HIS A 257 8.57 -1.71 0.63
N PRO A 258 9.02 -1.67 1.90
CA PRO A 258 8.71 -2.69 2.91
C PRO A 258 7.21 -3.00 3.07
N ASP A 259 6.34 -1.99 3.11
CA ASP A 259 4.88 -2.18 3.10
C ASP A 259 4.37 -2.96 1.87
N GLU A 260 4.97 -2.75 0.69
CA GLU A 260 4.60 -3.48 -0.52
C GLU A 260 5.06 -4.94 -0.44
N ILE A 261 6.25 -5.20 0.10
CA ILE A 261 6.71 -6.57 0.40
C ILE A 261 5.74 -7.27 1.35
N PHE A 262 5.28 -6.57 2.40
CA PHE A 262 4.26 -7.08 3.31
C PHE A 262 2.98 -7.47 2.55
N GLY A 263 2.46 -6.57 1.71
CA GLY A 263 1.24 -6.82 0.92
C GLY A 263 1.37 -8.01 -0.03
N ARG A 264 2.53 -8.15 -0.69
CA ARG A 264 2.80 -9.27 -1.59
C ARG A 264 2.93 -10.60 -0.85
N LEU A 265 3.53 -10.62 0.34
CA LEU A 265 3.58 -11.81 1.19
C LEU A 265 2.20 -12.20 1.70
N GLU A 266 1.38 -11.23 2.10
CA GLU A 266 -0.01 -11.44 2.51
C GLU A 266 -0.85 -12.03 1.37
N ALA A 267 -0.76 -11.46 0.16
CA ALA A 267 -1.45 -11.97 -1.02
C ALA A 267 -0.99 -13.39 -1.40
N TRP A 268 0.32 -13.64 -1.35
CA TRP A 268 0.90 -14.96 -1.62
C TRP A 268 0.42 -16.02 -0.61
N ALA A 269 0.45 -15.70 0.68
CA ALA A 269 0.02 -16.59 1.76
C ALA A 269 -1.50 -16.73 1.86
N GLY A 270 -2.27 -15.76 1.36
CA GLY A 270 -3.72 -15.82 1.30
C GLY A 270 -4.25 -16.60 0.09
N GLY A 271 -3.48 -16.66 -1.00
CA GLY A 271 -3.95 -17.21 -2.26
C GLY A 271 -5.13 -16.42 -2.84
N THR A 272 -5.75 -16.95 -3.90
CA THR A 272 -6.75 -16.23 -4.70
C THR A 272 -8.19 -16.71 -4.52
N THR A 273 -8.41 -17.76 -3.72
CA THR A 273 -9.69 -18.49 -3.68
C THR A 273 -10.57 -18.16 -2.48
N ASN A 274 -9.98 -17.81 -1.32
CA ASN A 274 -10.72 -17.53 -0.10
C ASN A 274 -10.40 -16.11 0.41
N THR A 275 -11.42 -15.25 0.42
CA THR A 275 -11.28 -13.85 0.86
C THR A 275 -12.06 -13.56 2.14
N THR A 276 -12.53 -14.60 2.85
CA THR A 276 -13.33 -14.43 4.07
C THR A 276 -12.56 -13.69 5.17
N PRO A 277 -13.26 -12.99 6.09
CA PRO A 277 -12.62 -12.31 7.22
C PRO A 277 -11.74 -13.24 8.09
N ALA A 278 -12.18 -14.49 8.30
CA ALA A 278 -11.43 -15.49 9.06
C ALA A 278 -10.15 -15.93 8.35
N HIS A 279 -10.21 -16.08 7.02
CA HIS A 279 -9.04 -16.38 6.21
C HIS A 279 -8.01 -15.25 6.27
N LYS A 280 -8.44 -13.99 6.12
CA LYS A 280 -7.57 -12.82 6.30
C LYS A 280 -6.94 -12.78 7.71
N ALA A 281 -7.70 -13.10 8.75
CA ALA A 281 -7.19 -13.19 10.11
C ALA A 281 -6.13 -14.30 10.30
N ALA A 282 -6.36 -15.46 9.68
CA ALA A 282 -5.40 -16.57 9.71
C ALA A 282 -4.09 -16.21 9.00
N VAL A 283 -4.17 -15.60 7.81
CA VAL A 283 -3.00 -15.13 7.05
C VAL A 283 -2.20 -14.13 7.89
N LEU A 284 -2.88 -13.10 8.44
CA LEU A 284 -2.24 -12.09 9.28
C LEU A 284 -1.56 -12.71 10.51
N ALA A 285 -2.23 -13.65 11.19
CA ALA A 285 -1.68 -14.32 12.37
C ALA A 285 -0.38 -15.07 12.06
N VAL A 286 -0.32 -15.80 10.93
CA VAL A 286 0.88 -16.52 10.50
C VAL A 286 2.00 -15.55 10.12
N LEU A 287 1.70 -14.54 9.30
CA LEU A 287 2.68 -13.51 8.92
C LEU A 287 3.27 -12.81 10.13
N ALA A 288 2.42 -12.38 11.06
CA ALA A 288 2.84 -11.68 12.26
C ALA A 288 3.66 -12.57 13.20
N TYR A 289 3.29 -13.85 13.33
CA TYR A 289 4.07 -14.84 14.09
C TYR A 289 5.48 -15.02 13.50
N LEU A 290 5.60 -15.14 12.18
CA LEU A 290 6.90 -15.31 11.51
C LEU A 290 7.75 -14.03 11.53
N PHE A 291 7.10 -12.86 11.48
CA PHE A 291 7.76 -11.58 11.70
C PHE A 291 8.37 -11.49 13.11
N ASP A 292 7.59 -11.86 14.14
CA ASP A 292 8.00 -11.87 15.55
C ASP A 292 9.12 -12.88 15.84
N LYS A 293 9.15 -14.01 15.11
CA LYS A 293 10.20 -15.05 15.20
C LYS A 293 11.47 -14.75 14.40
N CYS A 294 11.56 -13.58 13.78
CA CYS A 294 12.67 -13.18 12.94
C CYS A 294 12.91 -13.99 11.65
N GLU A 295 11.86 -14.61 11.12
CA GLU A 295 11.96 -15.41 9.89
C GLU A 295 11.83 -14.57 8.61
N ILE A 296 11.10 -13.45 8.70
CA ILE A 296 10.94 -12.45 7.64
C ILE A 296 11.23 -11.05 8.20
N PHE A 297 11.66 -10.14 7.31
CA PHE A 297 12.13 -8.79 7.64
C PHE A 297 13.40 -8.75 8.51
N GLU A 298 14.21 -7.69 8.36
CA GLU A 298 15.52 -7.60 9.01
C GLU A 298 15.42 -7.42 10.53
N ASP A 299 16.44 -7.89 11.22
CA ASP A 299 16.57 -7.70 12.66
C ASP A 299 17.09 -6.30 13.00
N ALA A 300 16.61 -5.69 14.09
CA ALA A 300 17.01 -4.31 14.43
C ALA A 300 18.51 -4.21 14.76
N GLN A 301 19.11 -5.29 15.26
CA GLN A 301 20.55 -5.38 15.52
C GLN A 301 21.38 -5.47 14.23
N ALA A 302 20.85 -6.06 13.15
CA ALA A 302 21.55 -6.15 11.87
C ALA A 302 21.61 -4.78 11.16
N MET A 303 20.60 -3.94 11.38
CA MET A 303 20.47 -2.58 10.82
C MET A 303 21.33 -1.53 11.55
N GLY A 304 21.69 -1.74 12.81
CA GLY A 304 22.48 -0.78 13.61
C GLY A 304 24.01 -0.93 13.50
N ALA A 305 24.48 -1.94 12.75
CA ALA A 305 25.90 -2.23 12.57
C ALA A 305 26.46 -1.78 11.20
N ALA A 306 25.66 -1.05 10.41
CA ALA A 306 26.00 -0.52 9.08
C ALA A 306 26.17 0.99 9.09
#